data_AF-A0A642V7G9-F1
#
_entry.id   AF-A0A642V7G9-F1
#
_cell.length_a   1.000
_cell.length_b   1.000
_cell.length_c   1.000
_cell.angle_alpha   90.00
_cell.angle_beta   90.00
_cell.angle_gamma   90.00
#
_symmetry.space_group_name_H-M   'P 1'
#
loop_
_entity.id
_entity.type
_entity.pdbx_description
1 polymer ?
#
loop_
_entity_poly.entity_id
_entity_poly.type
_entity_poly.pdbx_seq_one_letter_code
_entity_poly.pdbx_strand_id
1 'polypeptide(L)'
;MSVLLRQQKAAVLSVCRQVGGQRGFSQTAQRSDLFDFLRRRSIKPRDEEPKPTATDTSTPAQPQKKTSDVMSEVESSSSSEPVKQSLRIVGKPPSIQETWEAEKNGFDLSNPWPIRLVAPELTAEAVINALETNYAKIVEPKLTEKPTDWKSTKLDDLQLRFDFSKAVIAELQVSIPDRVLSQLSTIGDIHDYYLTQVVGRIFNEKLPDAVYFDKEEFEGTNITFVDADKEKKESKLRWKRLVQEAKEQQRQQQRELLDKALQ
;
A
#
# COMPACT_ATOMS: atom_id res chain seq x y z
N MET A 1 47.55 14.67 -38.68
CA MET A 1 47.64 13.39 -39.42
C MET A 1 47.11 12.28 -38.53
N SER A 2 46.19 11.48 -39.09
CA SER A 2 45.80 10.10 -38.70
C SER A 2 45.22 9.89 -37.29
N VAL A 3 43.89 9.74 -37.12
CA VAL A 3 43.01 8.60 -37.51
C VAL A 3 43.27 7.33 -36.69
N LEU A 4 42.25 6.93 -35.91
CA LEU A 4 41.82 5.57 -35.49
C LEU A 4 40.96 5.77 -34.22
N LEU A 5 39.63 5.69 -34.16
CA LEU A 5 38.58 4.92 -34.84
C LEU A 5 38.76 3.38 -34.81
N ARG A 6 38.15 2.75 -33.79
CA ARG A 6 37.38 1.48 -33.82
C ARG A 6 36.96 1.14 -32.39
N GLN A 7 35.67 1.20 -32.06
CA GLN A 7 34.66 0.13 -32.21
C GLN A 7 35.09 -1.23 -31.64
N GLN A 8 34.33 -1.72 -30.64
CA GLN A 8 33.65 -3.02 -30.62
C GLN A 8 32.64 -3.04 -29.44
N LYS A 9 31.33 -3.06 -29.74
CA LYS A 9 30.42 -4.24 -29.72
C LYS A 9 30.17 -4.77 -28.30
N ALA A 10 29.03 -4.42 -27.68
CA ALA A 10 27.74 -5.10 -27.84
C ALA A 10 27.78 -6.59 -27.44
N ALA A 11 27.32 -6.87 -26.21
CA ALA A 11 26.79 -8.17 -25.82
C ALA A 11 25.48 -7.93 -25.06
N VAL A 12 24.39 -8.00 -25.83
CA VAL A 12 23.02 -8.23 -25.36
C VAL A 12 22.87 -9.75 -25.26
N LEU A 13 22.64 -10.27 -24.06
CA LEU A 13 21.97 -11.54 -23.81
C LEU A 13 21.13 -11.31 -22.53
N SER A 14 19.82 -11.14 -22.67
CA SER A 14 18.83 -12.22 -22.82
C SER A 14 18.46 -12.85 -21.47
N VAL A 15 17.31 -12.40 -20.96
CA VAL A 15 16.22 -13.20 -20.39
C VAL A 15 16.61 -14.27 -19.37
N CYS A 16 16.26 -14.02 -18.10
CA CYS A 16 15.51 -14.99 -17.31
C CYS A 16 14.67 -14.27 -16.25
N ARG A 17 13.45 -13.92 -16.67
CA ARG A 17 12.37 -13.44 -15.80
C ARG A 17 11.83 -14.65 -15.06
N GLN A 18 12.30 -14.89 -13.84
CA GLN A 18 11.76 -15.97 -13.00
C GLN A 18 10.45 -15.50 -12.36
N VAL A 19 9.38 -15.59 -13.16
CA VAL A 19 8.00 -15.65 -12.66
C VAL A 19 7.74 -17.10 -12.27
N GLY A 20 7.34 -17.32 -11.02
CA GLY A 20 6.82 -18.60 -10.54
C GLY A 20 7.58 -19.10 -9.30
N GLY A 21 6.95 -19.48 -8.20
CA GLY A 21 5.54 -19.81 -8.01
C GLY A 21 5.01 -19.26 -6.69
N GLN A 22 3.78 -18.77 -6.75
CA GLN A 22 2.90 -18.88 -5.61
C GLN A 22 2.93 -20.36 -5.19
N ARG A 23 3.42 -20.63 -3.98
CA ARG A 23 3.13 -21.90 -3.31
C ARG A 23 1.64 -21.90 -3.04
N GLY A 24 0.86 -22.29 -4.05
CA GLY A 24 -0.47 -22.79 -3.83
C GLY A 24 -0.31 -23.99 -2.92
N PHE A 25 -0.63 -23.82 -1.64
CA PHE A 25 -1.09 -24.96 -0.87
C PHE A 25 -2.30 -25.48 -1.65
N SER A 26 -2.11 -26.55 -2.42
CA SER A 26 -3.23 -27.38 -2.80
C SER A 26 -3.75 -27.97 -1.50
N GLN A 27 -4.65 -27.25 -0.84
CA GLN A 27 -5.71 -27.93 -0.14
C GLN A 27 -6.40 -28.73 -1.23
N THR A 28 -6.03 -30.00 -1.34
CA THR A 28 -6.99 -31.00 -1.78
C THR A 28 -8.16 -30.77 -0.84
N ALA A 29 -9.17 -30.05 -1.32
CA ALA A 29 -10.50 -30.16 -0.74
C ALA A 29 -10.68 -31.66 -0.56
N GLN A 30 -10.95 -32.11 0.65
CA GLN A 30 -11.44 -33.46 0.90
C GLN A 30 -12.75 -33.54 0.12
N ARG A 31 -12.64 -33.78 -1.20
CA ARG A 31 -13.69 -34.30 -2.03
C ARG A 31 -13.92 -35.63 -1.37
N SER A 32 -14.97 -35.71 -0.57
CA SER A 32 -15.63 -36.97 -0.32
C SER A 32 -15.78 -37.59 -1.70
N ASP A 33 -14.95 -38.60 -1.97
CA ASP A 33 -14.91 -39.22 -3.28
C ASP A 33 -16.34 -39.63 -3.61
N LEU A 34 -16.74 -39.45 -4.87
CA LEU A 34 -18.08 -39.84 -5.33
C LEU A 34 -18.38 -41.30 -4.92
N PHE A 35 -17.34 -42.13 -4.89
CA PHE A 35 -17.39 -43.52 -4.44
C PHE A 35 -17.55 -43.68 -2.91
N ASP A 36 -17.00 -42.80 -2.10
CA ASP A 36 -17.24 -42.77 -0.66
C ASP A 36 -18.67 -42.31 -0.33
N PHE A 37 -19.22 -41.38 -1.11
CA PHE A 37 -20.62 -40.98 -1.00
C PHE A 37 -21.59 -42.14 -1.33
N LEU A 38 -21.28 -42.91 -2.39
CA LEU A 38 -22.06 -44.09 -2.76
C LEU A 38 -21.94 -45.23 -1.73
N ARG A 39 -20.73 -45.46 -1.20
CA ARG A 39 -20.53 -46.44 -0.10
C ARG A 39 -21.30 -46.03 1.16
N ARG A 40 -21.28 -44.74 1.54
CA ARG A 40 -22.03 -44.25 2.70
C ARG A 40 -23.55 -44.33 2.52
N ARG A 41 -24.09 -44.13 1.32
CA ARG A 41 -25.54 -44.32 1.06
C ARG A 41 -25.98 -45.78 1.08
N SER A 42 -25.11 -46.74 0.74
CA SER A 42 -25.45 -48.17 0.87
C SER A 42 -25.55 -48.64 2.33
N ILE A 43 -24.98 -47.86 3.26
CA ILE A 43 -25.06 -48.11 4.69
C ILE A 43 -26.15 -47.18 5.24
N LYS A 44 -27.38 -47.69 5.30
CA LYS A 44 -28.44 -47.01 6.06
C LYS A 44 -27.93 -46.79 7.49
N PRO A 45 -28.00 -45.59 8.07
CA PRO A 45 -27.74 -45.41 9.48
C PRO A 45 -28.79 -46.22 10.25
N ARG A 46 -28.33 -47.24 10.99
CA ARG A 46 -29.10 -47.83 12.08
C ARG A 46 -28.97 -46.86 13.24
N ASP A 47 -30.00 -46.07 13.46
CA ASP A 47 -30.14 -45.32 14.69
C ASP A 47 -30.64 -46.27 15.79
N GLU A 48 -29.87 -46.32 16.89
CA GLU A 48 -30.24 -46.63 18.28
C GLU A 48 -30.55 -48.12 18.61
N GLU A 49 -30.06 -48.82 19.64
CA GLU A 49 -29.25 -48.58 20.85
C GLU A 49 -28.79 -49.99 21.40
N PRO A 50 -28.03 -50.14 22.51
CA PRO A 50 -27.15 -51.31 22.75
C PRO A 50 -27.76 -52.51 23.53
N LYS A 51 -27.03 -53.66 23.47
CA LYS A 51 -26.88 -54.78 24.48
C LYS A 51 -27.78 -56.04 24.29
N PRO A 52 -27.45 -57.24 24.86
CA PRO A 52 -26.26 -58.11 24.76
C PRO A 52 -26.55 -59.58 24.29
N THR A 53 -25.48 -60.35 24.05
CA THR A 53 -25.30 -61.84 24.13
C THR A 53 -26.23 -62.85 23.41
N ALA A 54 -25.58 -63.63 22.54
CA ALA A 54 -25.70 -65.08 22.24
C ALA A 54 -27.02 -65.84 22.52
N THR A 55 -27.62 -66.39 21.45
CA THR A 55 -27.87 -67.83 21.24
C THR A 55 -28.51 -68.08 19.87
N ASP A 56 -28.28 -69.27 19.33
CA ASP A 56 -28.73 -69.79 18.05
C ASP A 56 -30.26 -69.72 17.85
N THR A 57 -30.71 -69.59 16.59
CA THR A 57 -31.73 -70.42 15.91
C THR A 57 -32.45 -69.64 14.79
N SER A 58 -32.50 -70.28 13.61
CA SER A 58 -33.43 -70.09 12.47
C SER A 58 -33.53 -68.72 11.79
N THR A 59 -32.94 -68.65 10.60
CA THR A 59 -33.29 -67.72 9.53
C THR A 59 -34.71 -67.99 9.02
N PRO A 60 -35.58 -66.98 8.87
CA PRO A 60 -36.54 -66.95 7.79
C PRO A 60 -36.07 -65.91 6.76
N ALA A 61 -35.84 -66.39 5.55
CA ALA A 61 -35.52 -65.58 4.37
C ALA A 61 -36.59 -64.51 4.17
N GLN A 62 -36.20 -63.23 4.26
CA GLN A 62 -37.08 -62.16 3.80
C GLN A 62 -37.18 -62.23 2.26
N PRO A 63 -38.39 -62.08 1.69
CA PRO A 63 -38.57 -62.11 0.25
C PRO A 63 -37.81 -60.94 -0.37
N GLN A 64 -36.90 -61.26 -1.29
CA GLN A 64 -36.22 -60.29 -2.13
C GLN A 64 -37.28 -59.53 -2.93
N LYS A 65 -37.55 -58.28 -2.57
CA LYS A 65 -38.38 -57.38 -3.39
C LYS A 65 -37.74 -57.32 -4.78
N LYS A 66 -38.55 -57.49 -5.81
CA LYS A 66 -38.08 -57.41 -7.20
C LYS A 66 -37.54 -56.01 -7.45
N THR A 67 -36.46 -55.92 -8.21
CA THR A 67 -35.79 -54.66 -8.57
C THR A 67 -36.74 -53.65 -9.21
N SER A 68 -37.81 -54.11 -9.87
CA SER A 68 -38.87 -53.25 -10.42
C SER A 68 -39.59 -52.40 -9.36
N ASP A 69 -39.88 -52.97 -8.20
CA ASP A 69 -40.65 -52.27 -7.16
C ASP A 69 -39.78 -51.22 -6.48
N VAL A 70 -38.50 -51.55 -6.28
CA VAL A 70 -37.49 -50.60 -5.77
C VAL A 70 -37.26 -49.46 -6.76
N MET A 71 -37.27 -49.73 -8.07
CA MET A 71 -37.14 -48.69 -9.10
C MET A 71 -38.34 -47.75 -9.10
N SER A 72 -39.56 -48.28 -8.94
CA SER A 72 -40.78 -47.45 -8.89
C SER A 72 -40.86 -46.55 -7.63
N GLU A 73 -40.32 -47.01 -6.50
CA GLU A 73 -40.28 -46.26 -5.24
C GLU A 73 -39.24 -45.11 -5.29
N VAL A 74 -38.14 -45.30 -6.05
CA VAL A 74 -37.14 -44.25 -6.30
C VAL A 74 -37.66 -43.19 -7.28
N GLU A 75 -38.38 -43.60 -8.32
CA GLU A 75 -38.96 -42.68 -9.31
C GLU A 75 -40.13 -41.84 -8.76
N SER A 76 -40.85 -42.35 -7.75
CA SER A 76 -41.93 -41.63 -7.07
C SER A 76 -41.46 -40.74 -5.92
N SER A 77 -40.23 -40.92 -5.44
CA SER A 77 -39.62 -39.99 -4.49
C SER A 77 -39.16 -38.73 -5.23
N SER A 78 -39.99 -37.68 -5.20
CA SER A 78 -39.61 -36.34 -5.63
C SER A 78 -38.37 -35.92 -4.87
N SER A 79 -37.20 -35.98 -5.52
CA SER A 79 -35.94 -35.52 -4.96
C SER A 79 -36.05 -34.02 -4.71
N SER A 80 -36.40 -33.62 -3.49
CA SER A 80 -36.27 -32.24 -3.07
C SER A 80 -34.80 -31.88 -3.25
N GLU A 81 -34.53 -30.95 -4.16
CA GLU A 81 -33.20 -30.41 -4.33
C GLU A 81 -32.73 -29.92 -2.96
N PRO A 82 -31.50 -30.26 -2.52
CA PRO A 82 -31.02 -29.80 -1.24
C PRO A 82 -30.97 -28.27 -1.27
N VAL A 83 -31.86 -27.64 -0.51
CA VAL A 83 -31.89 -26.19 -0.33
C VAL A 83 -30.52 -25.78 0.22
N LYS A 84 -29.71 -25.12 -0.61
CA LYS A 84 -28.41 -24.57 -0.21
C LYS A 84 -28.67 -23.48 0.81
N GLN A 85 -28.59 -23.82 2.09
CA GLN A 85 -28.64 -22.83 3.16
C GLN A 85 -27.31 -22.07 3.19
N SER A 86 -27.34 -20.79 2.80
CA SER A 86 -26.18 -19.91 2.94
C SER A 86 -25.96 -19.63 4.42
N LEU A 87 -24.92 -20.23 4.99
CA LEU A 87 -24.51 -19.93 6.36
C LEU A 87 -23.89 -18.54 6.41
N ARG A 88 -24.37 -17.69 7.32
CA ARG A 88 -23.71 -16.43 7.65
C ARG A 88 -22.47 -16.75 8.47
N ILE A 89 -21.30 -16.36 7.96
CA ILE A 89 -20.06 -16.42 8.74
C ILE A 89 -20.18 -15.37 9.85
N VAL A 90 -20.31 -15.83 11.10
CA VAL A 90 -20.27 -14.96 12.28
C VAL A 90 -18.80 -14.80 12.67
N GLY A 91 -18.27 -13.63 12.40
CA GLY A 91 -16.87 -13.30 12.63
C GLY A 91 -16.41 -12.29 11.59
N LYS A 92 -15.62 -11.30 12.00
CA LYS A 92 -14.94 -10.44 11.03
C LYS A 92 -13.97 -11.33 10.27
N PRO A 93 -14.00 -11.42 8.92
CA PRO A 93 -12.89 -12.01 8.21
C PRO A 93 -11.62 -11.30 8.66
N PRO A 94 -10.46 -11.97 8.80
CA PRO A 94 -9.22 -11.29 9.13
C PRO A 94 -9.05 -10.19 8.09
N SER A 95 -9.30 -8.95 8.52
CA SER A 95 -9.18 -7.85 7.60
C SER A 95 -7.68 -7.74 7.37
N ILE A 96 -7.26 -7.91 6.12
CA ILE A 96 -5.84 -7.85 5.73
C ILE A 96 -5.21 -6.49 6.15
N GLN A 97 -6.04 -5.52 6.51
CA GLN A 97 -5.69 -4.19 6.98
C GLN A 97 -5.42 -4.12 8.49
N GLU A 98 -6.09 -4.92 9.33
CA GLU A 98 -5.90 -4.85 10.80
C GLU A 98 -4.55 -5.43 11.25
N THR A 99 -3.87 -6.26 10.46
CA THR A 99 -2.67 -6.98 10.95
C THR A 99 -1.38 -6.17 10.96
N TRP A 100 -1.20 -5.13 10.13
CA TRP A 100 0.07 -4.37 10.10
C TRP A 100 0.01 -3.04 10.85
N GLU A 101 -1.13 -2.35 10.80
CA GLU A 101 -1.30 -1.07 11.50
C GLU A 101 -1.55 -1.28 13.00
N ALA A 102 -2.22 -2.36 13.40
CA ALA A 102 -2.41 -2.71 14.81
C ALA A 102 -1.17 -3.37 15.44
N GLU A 103 -0.27 -3.98 14.65
CA GLU A 103 1.02 -4.54 15.10
C GLU A 103 2.15 -3.50 15.17
N LYS A 104 1.90 -2.21 14.84
CA LYS A 104 2.83 -1.12 15.15
C LYS A 104 2.84 -0.89 16.67
N ASN A 105 3.55 -1.77 17.35
CA ASN A 105 3.81 -1.87 18.77
C ASN A 105 4.42 -0.60 19.36
N GLY A 106 3.68 0.50 19.49
CA GLY A 106 4.12 1.68 20.24
C GLY A 106 5.46 2.27 19.79
N PHE A 107 5.90 2.04 18.54
CA PHE A 107 7.08 2.69 17.98
C PHE A 107 6.76 4.17 17.81
N ASP A 108 7.24 4.98 18.75
CA ASP A 108 7.12 6.42 18.66
C ASP A 108 8.15 6.95 17.66
N LEU A 109 7.69 7.17 16.43
CA LEU A 109 8.43 7.91 15.40
C LEU A 109 8.17 9.41 15.54
N SER A 110 8.03 9.92 16.77
CA SER A 110 7.72 11.34 17.03
C SER A 110 8.71 12.29 16.35
N ASN A 111 10.00 11.91 16.30
CA ASN A 111 11.05 12.66 15.59
C ASN A 111 11.88 11.73 14.68
N PRO A 112 11.38 11.39 13.48
CA PRO A 112 12.17 10.62 12.53
C PRO A 112 13.28 11.51 11.96
N TRP A 113 14.45 10.92 11.70
CA TRP A 113 15.50 11.65 11.00
C TRP A 113 15.06 11.97 9.56
N PRO A 114 15.27 13.18 9.04
CA PRO A 114 14.79 13.56 7.72
C PRO A 114 15.48 12.76 6.62
N ILE A 115 14.67 12.19 5.72
CA ILE A 115 15.13 11.44 4.55
C ILE A 115 14.98 12.29 3.27
N ARG A 116 14.16 13.35 3.32
CA ARG A 116 13.83 14.17 2.15
C ARG A 116 15.06 14.98 1.72
N LEU A 117 15.37 14.95 0.42
CA LEU A 117 16.44 15.75 -0.18
C LEU A 117 15.96 17.13 -0.63
N VAL A 118 14.66 17.27 -0.87
CA VAL A 118 14.05 18.47 -1.45
C VAL A 118 12.76 18.79 -0.69
N ALA A 119 12.45 20.08 -0.51
CA ALA A 119 11.26 20.54 0.17
C ALA A 119 10.61 21.71 -0.61
N PRO A 120 9.58 21.45 -1.44
CA PRO A 120 8.92 22.49 -2.22
C PRO A 120 8.16 23.50 -1.36
N GLU A 121 7.74 23.10 -0.15
CA GLU A 121 7.00 23.95 0.80
C GLU A 121 7.92 24.91 1.58
N LEU A 122 9.24 24.74 1.48
CA LEU A 122 10.20 25.52 2.27
C LEU A 122 10.40 26.90 1.63
N THR A 123 10.31 27.96 2.43
CA THR A 123 10.57 29.33 1.97
C THR A 123 12.01 29.76 2.22
N ALA A 124 12.51 30.71 1.42
CA ALA A 124 13.85 31.26 1.59
C ALA A 124 14.05 31.90 2.99
N GLU A 125 13.02 32.56 3.51
CA GLU A 125 13.03 33.18 4.84
C GLU A 125 13.17 32.14 5.95
N ALA A 126 12.50 30.98 5.82
CA ALA A 126 12.62 29.89 6.79
C ALA A 126 14.05 29.34 6.85
N VAL A 127 14.72 29.23 5.69
CA VAL A 127 16.13 28.80 5.61
C VAL A 127 17.03 29.82 6.32
N ILE A 128 16.86 31.11 6.04
CA ILE A 128 17.66 32.18 6.67
C ILE A 128 17.47 32.15 8.19
N ASN A 129 16.23 32.10 8.66
CA ASN A 129 15.92 32.05 10.08
C ASN A 129 16.55 30.83 10.76
N ALA A 130 16.44 29.64 10.15
CA ALA A 130 17.03 28.43 10.69
C ALA A 130 18.58 28.48 10.73
N LEU A 131 19.22 29.10 9.74
CA LEU A 131 20.66 29.26 9.74
C LEU A 131 21.12 30.26 10.81
N GLU A 132 20.41 31.38 10.97
CA GLU A 132 20.72 32.39 11.99
C GLU A 132 20.52 31.86 13.41
N THR A 133 19.41 31.16 13.66
CA THR A 133 19.13 30.56 14.97
C THR A 133 20.20 29.52 15.35
N ASN A 134 20.62 28.68 14.41
CA ASN A 134 21.66 27.67 14.66
C ASN A 134 23.06 28.29 14.73
N TYR A 135 23.31 29.37 13.99
CA TYR A 135 24.57 30.11 14.06
C TYR A 135 24.78 30.69 15.46
N ALA A 136 23.76 31.36 16.00
CA ALA A 136 23.79 31.93 17.35
C ALA A 136 23.96 30.86 18.45
N LYS A 137 23.38 29.67 18.25
CA LYS A 137 23.45 28.56 19.23
C LYS A 137 24.79 27.82 19.24
N ILE A 138 25.38 27.57 18.06
CA ILE A 138 26.48 26.61 17.91
C ILE A 138 27.81 27.29 17.60
N VAL A 139 27.78 28.29 16.72
CA VAL A 139 28.98 28.87 16.10
C VAL A 139 29.40 30.14 16.84
N GLU A 140 28.46 31.06 17.10
CA GLU A 140 28.69 32.30 17.86
C GLU A 140 29.42 32.09 19.21
N PRO A 141 29.06 31.11 20.07
CA PRO A 141 29.76 30.92 21.34
C PRO A 141 31.20 30.37 21.20
N LYS A 142 31.56 29.84 20.02
CA LYS A 142 32.89 29.26 19.75
C LYS A 142 33.82 30.24 19.03
N LEU A 143 33.29 31.35 18.52
CA LEU A 143 34.05 32.38 17.82
C LEU A 143 34.69 33.36 18.81
N THR A 144 35.99 33.60 18.65
CA THR A 144 36.72 34.62 19.42
C THR A 144 36.45 36.04 18.89
N GLU A 145 36.19 36.16 17.59
CA GLU A 145 35.85 37.41 16.91
C GLU A 145 34.56 37.21 16.12
N LYS A 146 33.61 38.12 16.29
CA LYS A 146 32.32 38.06 15.59
C LYS A 146 32.48 38.67 14.19
N PRO A 147 32.36 37.89 13.10
CA PRO A 147 32.43 38.43 11.75
C PRO A 147 31.26 39.39 11.49
N THR A 148 31.48 40.35 10.59
CA THR A 148 30.47 41.36 10.21
C THR A 148 29.28 40.74 9.47
N ASP A 149 29.52 39.63 8.76
CA ASP A 149 28.50 38.85 8.07
C ASP A 149 28.59 37.38 8.50
N TRP A 150 27.51 36.85 9.07
CA TRP A 150 27.44 35.48 9.55
C TRP A 150 27.60 34.46 8.41
N LYS A 151 27.21 34.81 7.17
CA LYS A 151 27.34 33.94 5.99
C LYS A 151 28.80 33.67 5.62
N SER A 152 29.67 34.64 5.85
CA SER A 152 31.10 34.56 5.53
C SER A 152 31.89 33.67 6.50
N THR A 153 31.27 33.22 7.58
CA THR A 153 31.93 32.40 8.60
C THR A 153 32.35 31.06 8.01
N LYS A 154 33.65 30.73 8.16
CA LYS A 154 34.22 29.46 7.74
C LYS A 154 33.95 28.36 8.76
N LEU A 155 33.70 27.17 8.26
CA LEU A 155 33.44 25.94 9.04
C LEU A 155 34.62 24.97 8.88
N ASP A 156 35.84 25.46 9.18
CA ASP A 156 37.08 24.69 9.00
C ASP A 156 37.19 23.52 10.01
N ASP A 157 36.66 23.70 11.22
CA ASP A 157 36.54 22.62 12.18
C ASP A 157 35.46 21.62 11.75
N LEU A 158 35.89 20.39 11.49
CA LEU A 158 35.04 19.29 11.05
C LEU A 158 33.92 19.01 12.06
N GLN A 159 34.21 19.08 13.36
CA GLN A 159 33.22 18.78 14.39
C GLN A 159 32.15 19.87 14.44
N LEU A 160 32.58 21.14 14.44
CA LEU A 160 31.67 22.28 14.37
C LEU A 160 30.81 22.25 13.10
N ARG A 161 31.39 21.94 11.95
CA ARG A 161 30.66 21.80 10.68
C ARG A 161 29.60 20.70 10.73
N PHE A 162 29.94 19.55 11.31
CA PHE A 162 29.00 18.44 11.47
C PHE A 162 27.86 18.80 12.43
N ASP A 163 28.18 19.37 13.60
CA ASP A 163 27.18 19.76 14.59
C ASP A 163 26.22 20.83 14.02
N PHE A 164 26.76 21.82 13.30
CA PHE A 164 25.97 22.87 12.66
C PHE A 164 25.06 22.30 11.57
N SER A 165 25.61 21.55 10.62
CA SER A 165 24.81 20.96 9.54
C SER A 165 23.75 20.00 10.07
N LYS A 166 24.06 19.21 11.10
CA LYS A 166 23.12 18.33 11.78
C LYS A 166 21.94 19.09 12.41
N ALA A 167 22.21 20.23 13.06
CA ALA A 167 21.17 21.06 13.65
C ALA A 167 20.26 21.69 12.58
N VAL A 168 20.86 22.20 11.50
CA VAL A 168 20.12 22.77 10.37
C VAL A 168 19.24 21.72 9.68
N ILE A 169 19.78 20.52 9.45
CA ILE A 169 19.03 19.39 8.88
C ILE A 169 17.85 19.02 9.78
N ALA A 170 18.04 18.98 11.10
CA ALA A 170 16.98 18.66 12.05
C ALA A 170 15.88 19.74 12.11
N GLU A 171 16.24 21.02 11.95
CA GLU A 171 15.28 22.12 11.96
C GLU A 171 14.48 22.21 10.64
N LEU A 172 15.18 22.10 9.51
CA LEU A 172 14.55 22.20 8.18
C LEU A 172 13.90 20.90 7.70
N GLN A 173 14.16 19.77 8.38
CA GLN A 173 13.69 18.45 8.00
C GLN A 173 14.08 18.05 6.56
N VAL A 174 15.23 18.53 6.10
CA VAL A 174 15.81 18.23 4.79
C VAL A 174 17.25 17.77 4.96
N SER A 175 17.55 16.59 4.42
CA SER A 175 18.87 15.99 4.41
C SER A 175 19.77 16.61 3.35
N ILE A 176 21.03 16.86 3.71
CA ILE A 176 22.07 17.30 2.79
C ILE A 176 22.91 16.06 2.41
N PRO A 177 23.11 15.76 1.12
CA PRO A 177 23.96 14.66 0.70
C PRO A 177 25.39 14.83 1.19
N ASP A 178 26.03 13.75 1.64
CA ASP A 178 27.42 13.76 2.13
C ASP A 178 28.41 14.35 1.12
N ARG A 179 28.18 14.10 -0.18
CA ARG A 179 28.98 14.69 -1.26
C ARG A 179 28.94 16.22 -1.20
N VAL A 180 27.78 16.81 -0.96
CA VAL A 180 27.62 18.25 -0.84
C VAL A 180 28.27 18.71 0.45
N LEU A 181 27.99 18.07 1.60
CA LEU A 181 28.59 18.42 2.89
C LEU A 181 30.12 18.49 2.84
N SER A 182 30.77 17.62 2.07
CA SER A 182 32.23 17.64 1.88
C SER A 182 32.76 18.88 1.14
N GLN A 183 31.92 19.54 0.34
CA GLN A 183 32.24 20.72 -0.46
C GLN A 183 31.90 22.04 0.25
N LEU A 184 31.03 21.99 1.27
CA LEU A 184 30.62 23.17 2.02
C LEU A 184 31.75 23.62 2.96
N SER A 185 32.20 24.84 2.74
CA SER A 185 33.31 25.46 3.50
C SER A 185 32.83 26.63 4.38
N THR A 186 31.75 27.29 3.97
CA THR A 186 31.15 28.43 4.68
C THR A 186 29.68 28.20 4.97
N ILE A 187 29.12 28.99 5.89
CA ILE A 187 27.68 29.00 6.14
C ILE A 187 26.92 29.53 4.91
N GLY A 188 27.52 30.46 4.16
CA GLY A 188 27.02 30.95 2.88
C GLY A 188 26.84 29.83 1.86
N ASP A 189 27.79 28.89 1.76
CA ASP A 189 27.67 27.75 0.85
C ASP A 189 26.44 26.88 1.20
N ILE A 190 26.15 26.72 2.50
CA ILE A 190 24.98 25.96 2.97
C ILE A 190 23.70 26.70 2.59
N HIS A 191 23.64 28.01 2.82
CA HIS A 191 22.53 28.87 2.41
C HIS A 191 22.25 28.75 0.91
N ASP A 192 23.29 28.87 0.09
CA ASP A 192 23.18 28.83 -1.37
C ASP A 192 22.76 27.44 -1.87
N TYR A 193 23.22 26.37 -1.22
CA TYR A 193 22.73 25.01 -1.50
C TYR A 193 21.22 24.90 -1.27
N TYR A 194 20.72 25.36 -0.12
CA TYR A 194 19.28 25.28 0.17
C TYR A 194 18.45 26.10 -0.81
N LEU A 195 18.87 27.32 -1.13
CA LEU A 195 18.14 28.16 -2.08
C LEU A 195 18.15 27.60 -3.50
N THR A 196 19.27 27.03 -3.94
CA THR A 196 19.41 26.60 -5.35
C THR A 196 18.87 25.20 -5.61
N GLN A 197 19.02 24.27 -4.66
CA GLN A 197 18.73 22.84 -4.85
C GLN A 197 17.51 22.33 -4.08
N VAL A 198 17.11 23.00 -2.98
CA VAL A 198 16.08 22.49 -2.08
C VAL A 198 14.77 23.27 -2.17
N VAL A 199 14.84 24.60 -2.04
CA VAL A 199 13.68 25.49 -1.98
C VAL A 199 12.94 25.48 -3.31
N GLY A 200 11.62 25.27 -3.26
CA GLY A 200 10.74 25.30 -4.43
C GLY A 200 10.94 24.17 -5.44
N ARG A 201 11.92 23.28 -5.26
CA ARG A 201 12.19 22.21 -6.21
C ARG A 201 11.29 21.00 -5.95
N ILE A 202 10.98 20.28 -7.03
CA ILE A 202 10.31 19.00 -7.00
C ILE A 202 11.24 17.99 -7.64
N PHE A 203 11.51 16.88 -6.94
CA PHE A 203 12.33 15.79 -7.45
C PHE A 203 11.60 14.47 -7.30
N ASN A 204 11.62 13.65 -8.35
CA ASN A 204 11.04 12.32 -8.37
C ASN A 204 12.08 11.31 -8.83
N GLU A 205 12.51 10.43 -7.92
CA GLU A 205 13.50 9.39 -8.19
C GLU A 205 13.11 8.46 -9.34
N LYS A 206 11.81 8.24 -9.56
CA LYS A 206 11.31 7.37 -10.64
C LYS A 206 11.45 7.99 -12.01
N LEU A 207 11.49 9.32 -12.09
CA LEU A 207 11.53 10.09 -13.32
C LEU A 207 12.58 11.20 -13.17
N PRO A 208 13.88 10.86 -13.23
CA PRO A 208 14.96 11.82 -13.00
C PRO A 208 14.99 12.93 -14.05
N ASP A 209 14.56 12.63 -15.29
CA ASP A 209 14.54 13.57 -16.41
C ASP A 209 13.22 14.37 -16.49
N ALA A 210 12.38 14.32 -15.44
CA ALA A 210 11.14 15.08 -15.42
C ALA A 210 11.42 16.58 -15.31
N VAL A 211 10.80 17.35 -16.20
CA VAL A 211 10.79 18.82 -16.12
C VAL A 211 9.51 19.25 -15.43
N TYR A 212 9.66 20.00 -14.34
CA TYR A 212 8.57 20.61 -13.60
C TYR A 212 8.50 22.08 -13.99
N PHE A 213 7.32 22.51 -14.42
CA PHE A 213 7.05 23.90 -14.77
C PHE A 213 6.20 24.53 -13.66
N ASP A 214 6.61 25.69 -13.19
CA ASP A 214 5.80 26.49 -12.26
C ASP A 214 4.78 27.30 -13.06
N LYS A 215 3.52 27.22 -12.66
CA LYS A 215 2.43 27.88 -13.39
C LYS A 215 2.59 29.40 -13.40
N GLU A 216 3.14 29.95 -12.33
CA GLU A 216 3.39 31.38 -12.14
C GLU A 216 4.34 31.94 -13.21
N GLU A 217 5.32 31.15 -13.68
CA GLU A 217 6.26 31.57 -14.73
C GLU A 217 5.57 31.80 -16.09
N PHE A 218 4.38 31.23 -16.28
CA PHE A 218 3.62 31.31 -17.53
C PHE A 218 2.35 32.16 -17.38
N GLU A 219 2.12 32.78 -16.23
CA GLU A 219 1.02 33.74 -16.06
C GLU A 219 1.21 34.93 -17.01
N GLY A 220 0.18 35.22 -17.80
CA GLY A 220 0.23 36.25 -18.86
C GLY A 220 0.65 35.73 -20.23
N THR A 221 0.98 34.43 -20.36
CA THR A 221 1.13 33.77 -21.67
C THR A 221 -0.15 33.01 -22.06
N ASN A 222 -0.31 32.71 -23.36
CA ASN A 222 -1.42 31.87 -23.85
C ASN A 222 -1.18 30.36 -23.61
N ILE A 223 -0.23 29.99 -22.74
CA ILE A 223 0.16 28.60 -22.50
C ILE A 223 -0.45 28.13 -21.19
N THR A 224 -1.20 27.04 -21.23
CA THR A 224 -1.80 26.41 -20.04
C THR A 224 -1.26 25.01 -19.86
N PHE A 225 -0.69 24.71 -18.70
CA PHE A 225 -0.22 23.37 -18.35
C PHE A 225 -1.31 22.61 -17.59
N VAL A 226 -1.70 21.45 -18.14
CA VAL A 226 -2.68 20.55 -17.54
C VAL A 226 -2.03 19.19 -17.29
N ASP A 227 -2.05 18.76 -16.03
CA ASP A 227 -1.64 17.42 -15.64
C ASP A 227 -2.78 16.43 -15.93
N ALA A 228 -2.79 15.91 -17.15
CA ALA A 228 -3.88 15.08 -17.67
C ALA A 228 -4.13 13.82 -16.83
N ASP A 229 -3.10 13.28 -16.17
CA ASP A 229 -3.24 12.06 -15.36
C ASP A 229 -3.86 12.36 -13.99
N LYS A 230 -3.47 13.46 -13.36
CA LYS A 230 -4.12 13.91 -12.12
C LYS A 230 -5.58 14.27 -12.38
N GLU A 231 -5.86 15.03 -13.44
CA GLU A 231 -7.22 15.43 -13.78
C GLU A 231 -8.14 14.23 -14.06
N LYS A 232 -7.66 13.21 -14.80
CA LYS A 232 -8.41 11.96 -15.01
C LYS A 232 -8.71 11.21 -13.71
N LYS A 233 -7.76 11.17 -12.78
CA LYS A 233 -7.96 10.52 -11.48
C LYS A 233 -8.96 11.29 -10.62
N GLU A 234 -8.81 12.60 -10.54
CA GLU A 234 -9.70 13.46 -9.77
C GLU A 234 -11.12 13.46 -10.33
N SER A 235 -11.29 13.61 -11.64
CA SER A 235 -12.60 13.56 -12.31
C SER A 235 -13.29 12.22 -12.06
N LYS A 236 -12.57 11.10 -12.14
CA LYS A 236 -13.12 9.78 -11.82
C LYS A 236 -13.54 9.65 -10.35
N LEU A 237 -12.78 10.22 -9.42
CA LEU A 237 -13.12 10.22 -8.00
C LEU A 237 -14.35 11.10 -7.72
N ARG A 238 -14.39 12.32 -8.27
CA ARG A 238 -15.55 13.23 -8.16
C ARG A 238 -16.80 12.59 -8.74
N TRP A 239 -16.71 11.99 -9.93
CA TRP A 239 -17.80 11.26 -10.56
C TRP A 239 -18.35 10.14 -9.66
N LYS A 240 -17.45 9.31 -9.10
CA LYS A 240 -17.86 8.23 -8.19
C LYS A 240 -18.60 8.74 -6.96
N ARG A 241 -18.13 9.84 -6.35
CA ARG A 241 -18.80 10.49 -5.21
C ARG A 241 -20.20 10.97 -5.58
N LEU A 242 -20.34 11.70 -6.68
CA LEU A 242 -21.63 12.19 -7.17
C LEU A 242 -22.62 11.05 -7.45
N VAL A 243 -22.15 9.95 -8.05
CA VAL A 243 -22.99 8.76 -8.29
C VAL A 243 -23.41 8.09 -6.98
N GLN A 244 -22.55 8.06 -5.95
CA GLN A 244 -22.90 7.52 -4.64
C GLN A 244 -23.95 8.41 -3.95
N GLU A 245 -23.74 9.71 -3.93
CA GLU A 245 -24.68 10.70 -3.37
C GLU A 245 -26.05 10.61 -4.06
N ALA A 246 -26.09 10.55 -5.39
CA ALA A 246 -27.33 10.39 -6.14
C ALA A 246 -28.07 9.08 -5.78
N LYS A 247 -27.33 7.97 -5.63
CA LYS A 247 -27.91 6.67 -5.22
C LYS A 247 -28.41 6.69 -3.78
N GLU A 248 -27.78 7.46 -2.89
CA GLU A 248 -28.23 7.61 -1.51
C GLU A 248 -29.50 8.44 -1.43
N GLN A 249 -29.57 9.56 -2.15
CA GLN A 249 -30.77 10.37 -2.27
C GLN A 249 -31.93 9.58 -2.87
N GLN A 250 -31.69 8.82 -3.95
CA GLN A 250 -32.71 7.96 -4.55
C GLN A 250 -33.22 6.90 -3.57
N ARG A 251 -32.33 6.26 -2.80
CA ARG A 251 -32.72 5.27 -1.79
C ARG A 251 -33.51 5.90 -0.64
N GLN A 252 -33.17 7.11 -0.23
CA GLN A 252 -33.94 7.86 0.78
C GLN A 252 -35.34 8.18 0.28
N GLN A 253 -35.47 8.73 -0.93
CA GLN A 253 -36.77 9.01 -1.54
C GLN A 253 -37.63 7.75 -1.68
N GLN A 254 -37.04 6.63 -2.13
CA GLN A 254 -37.75 5.35 -2.22
C GLN A 254 -38.23 4.84 -0.86
N ARG A 255 -37.42 4.98 0.19
CA ARG A 255 -37.82 4.62 1.56
C ARG A 255 -38.98 5.48 2.05
N GLU A 256 -38.90 6.79 1.87
CA GLU A 256 -39.98 7.71 2.25
C GLU A 256 -41.30 7.41 1.51
N LEU A 257 -41.23 7.03 0.23
CA LEU A 257 -42.41 6.63 -0.55
C LEU A 257 -43.00 5.30 -0.06
N LEU A 258 -42.15 4.32 0.28
CA LEU A 258 -42.62 3.06 0.85
C LEU A 258 -43.25 3.25 2.23
N ASP A 259 -42.65 4.07 3.08
CA ASP A 259 -43.18 4.38 4.41
C ASP A 259 -44.56 5.08 4.31
N LYS A 260 -44.72 6.01 3.36
CA LYS A 260 -46.02 6.64 3.05
C LYS A 260 -47.06 5.67 2.50
N ALA A 261 -46.65 4.66 1.73
CA ALA A 261 -47.56 3.67 1.16
C ALA A 261 -47.99 2.58 2.16
N LEU A 262 -47.23 2.41 3.24
CA LEU A 262 -47.54 1.49 4.34
C LEU A 262 -48.45 2.11 5.42
N GLN A 263 -48.59 3.44 5.43
CA GLN A 263 -49.51 4.19 6.28
C GLN A 263 -50.91 4.27 5.64
#